data_AF-A0A6A4HKI0-F1
#
_entry.id   AF-A0A6A4HKI0-F1
#
_cell.length_a   1.000
_cell.length_b   1.000
_cell.length_c   1.000
_cell.angle_alpha   90.00
_cell.angle_beta   90.00
_cell.angle_gamma   90.00
#
_symmetry.space_group_name_H-M   'P 1'
#
loop_
_entity.id
_entity.type
_entity.pdbx_description
1 polymer ?
#
loop_
_entity_poly.entity_id
_entity_poly.type
_entity_poly.pdbx_seq_one_letter_code
_entity_poly.pdbx_strand_id
1 'polypeptide(L)'
;MYNTMIGRLQRQKSSEDTSCLAYQERPSQFLSLESLMSFGLGSGPYGEPITHLMCANYSTRALGQKRCSEQGFISCSRYCSERCQKQHWVRHSSICAHPYLEENWQPGWITQDRPPSFACSSTSFSPSSFIFPAVDILQLAQNEGEEAIYKDYKLCFATCGDIRNLVKTVNNLHKDYQGRIDVLLNNSDPIITNRNLVILYALLNPEPSIDEAAELAVHLMYSSALSAPGAAYLQRCLDDIYGSQFDGGDISFRVSLGTRGKGKIQSLQTIAGVKQPSEMFNSTYGLALALKNQRRVLDASENMDSWDRFLSKLRPNHRMAFKRFRETGVLAPFSADTGIFTHPNRLMFSSQGEWLGKSEFNPLQGWDASAVQASGAKIAMMESADIFGCLFFHLKSQFRQFAYQVKDLDINFFLTQFDPQILAKGISAGVIPTFEGACFDRVDTRNMMDEIGIRRCLADWGPLLNRGNDFASLLMHSRAWHYDRPHALARCNPHAALVIFTHKCLKIPSLKTKLKNVFTQGLRSPAFLAEENTGPVAAAFDLQLRSGHRIHPKRFGVPLDAHDHQLPDISKSEFYDLASLCEVDFSARFLEFGWTREKDNI
;
A
#
# COMPACT_ATOMS: atom_id res chain seq x y z
N MET A 1 92.29 27.69 29.07
CA MET A 1 91.39 28.78 28.63
C MET A 1 89.97 28.34 28.93
N TYR A 2 89.53 28.69 30.14
CA TYR A 2 88.42 28.12 30.90
C TYR A 2 87.34 29.19 31.12
N ASN A 3 86.07 28.78 31.14
CA ASN A 3 84.90 29.34 31.84
C ASN A 3 84.64 30.87 31.85
N THR A 4 83.45 31.25 31.37
CA THR A 4 82.44 32.22 31.91
C THR A 4 81.54 32.63 30.72
N MET A 5 80.22 32.80 30.81
CA MET A 5 79.46 33.58 31.77
C MET A 5 78.04 33.03 31.98
N ILE A 6 77.69 32.92 33.27
CA ILE A 6 76.34 32.86 33.82
C ILE A 6 75.84 34.32 33.99
N GLY A 7 74.54 34.55 33.79
CA GLY A 7 73.82 35.56 34.58
C GLY A 7 73.07 36.64 33.81
N ARG A 8 71.78 36.38 33.52
CA ARG A 8 70.73 37.42 33.59
C ARG A 8 69.50 36.86 34.29
N LEU A 9 69.44 37.09 35.59
CA LEU A 9 68.32 36.91 36.52
C LEU A 9 68.54 37.97 37.61
N GLN A 10 67.74 39.03 37.75
CA GLN A 10 66.56 39.15 38.63
C GLN A 10 66.24 40.67 38.69
N ARG A 11 65.00 41.19 38.67
CA ARG A 11 63.90 41.14 39.66
C ARG A 11 62.72 41.91 38.99
N GLN A 12 61.48 41.44 39.06
CA GLN A 12 60.53 41.79 40.13
C GLN A 12 59.34 40.80 40.18
N LYS A 13 58.85 40.57 41.40
CA LYS A 13 57.76 39.66 41.82
C LYS A 13 56.35 40.26 41.61
N SER A 14 55.33 39.43 41.34
CA SER A 14 54.17 39.08 42.21
C SER A 14 52.82 38.84 41.50
N SER A 15 52.05 37.86 42.04
CA SER A 15 50.64 37.40 41.85
C SER A 15 50.19 36.89 40.46
N GLU A 16 49.97 35.58 40.25
CA GLU A 16 48.70 34.80 40.47
C GLU A 16 47.47 35.49 39.81
N ASP A 17 46.70 34.94 38.86
CA ASP A 17 46.06 33.62 38.85
C ASP A 17 45.43 33.24 37.47
N THR A 18 45.29 31.91 37.22
CA THR A 18 44.31 31.19 36.34
C THR A 18 43.96 31.66 34.90
N SER A 19 44.27 30.84 33.88
CA SER A 19 43.24 30.14 33.06
C SER A 19 43.86 29.06 32.17
N CYS A 20 43.42 27.81 32.36
CA CYS A 20 43.86 26.63 31.62
C CYS A 20 43.14 26.57 30.27
N LEU A 21 43.86 26.74 29.15
CA LEU A 21 43.36 26.41 27.81
C LEU A 21 43.53 24.91 27.58
N ALA A 22 42.51 24.13 27.93
CA ALA A 22 42.38 22.75 27.49
C ALA A 22 41.99 22.74 26.01
N TYR A 23 42.91 22.29 25.14
CA TYR A 23 42.60 21.87 23.78
C TYR A 23 41.61 20.71 23.86
N GLN A 24 40.33 20.98 23.61
CA GLN A 24 39.34 19.91 23.40
C GLN A 24 39.56 19.32 22.01
N GLU A 25 40.02 18.07 21.98
CA GLU A 25 40.05 17.22 20.80
C GLU A 25 38.65 17.19 20.14
N ARG A 26 38.63 17.38 18.82
CA ARG A 26 37.43 17.14 18.01
C ARG A 26 37.14 15.64 18.02
N PRO A 27 35.91 15.18 18.32
CA PRO A 27 35.59 13.78 18.15
C PRO A 27 35.55 13.48 16.65
N SER A 28 36.50 12.65 16.20
CA SER A 28 36.43 11.98 14.91
C SER A 28 35.17 11.11 14.90
N GLN A 29 34.20 11.48 14.06
CA GLN A 29 33.10 10.59 13.69
C GLN A 29 33.70 9.44 12.88
N PHE A 30 34.08 8.36 13.55
CA PHE A 30 34.31 7.09 12.88
C PHE A 30 32.95 6.61 12.35
N LEU A 31 32.77 6.68 11.04
CA LEU A 31 31.66 6.03 10.35
C LEU A 31 31.75 4.53 10.64
N SER A 32 30.65 3.90 11.05
CA SER A 32 30.62 2.46 11.24
C SER A 32 30.89 1.75 9.90
N LEU A 33 31.42 0.53 9.96
CA LEU A 33 31.59 -0.32 8.77
C LEU A 33 30.25 -0.53 8.02
N GLU A 34 29.14 -0.55 8.75
CA GLU A 34 27.78 -0.58 8.19
C GLU A 34 27.44 0.70 7.38
N SER A 35 27.87 1.88 7.84
CA SER A 35 27.68 3.14 7.11
C SER A 35 28.49 3.20 5.81
N LEU A 36 29.62 2.50 5.72
CA LEU A 36 30.42 2.38 4.50
C LEU A 36 29.85 1.36 3.49
N MET A 37 28.94 0.48 3.93
CA MET A 37 28.30 -0.55 3.10
C MET A 37 26.83 -0.22 2.76
N SER A 38 26.31 0.92 3.23
CA SER A 38 24.94 1.37 2.97
C SER A 38 24.81 1.94 1.56
N PHE A 39 23.67 1.66 0.92
CA PHE A 39 23.28 2.26 -0.36
C PHE A 39 22.70 3.67 -0.19
N GLY A 40 22.46 4.11 1.06
CA GLY A 40 21.88 5.41 1.36
C GLY A 40 20.44 5.55 0.88
N LEU A 41 19.68 4.44 0.83
CA LEU A 41 18.31 4.41 0.29
C LEU A 41 17.25 4.93 1.27
N GLY A 42 17.62 5.14 2.53
CA GLY A 42 16.73 5.68 3.54
C GLY A 42 16.47 7.18 3.40
N SER A 43 15.43 7.62 4.08
CA SER A 43 14.93 9.01 4.12
C SER A 43 15.49 9.80 5.30
N GLY A 44 16.27 9.15 6.16
CA GLY A 44 16.91 9.76 7.31
C GLY A 44 18.18 10.55 6.93
N PRO A 45 18.86 11.12 7.93
CA PRO A 45 20.13 11.77 7.72
C PRO A 45 21.13 10.84 7.04
N TYR A 46 21.90 11.38 6.09
CA TYR A 46 22.94 10.64 5.36
C TYR A 46 22.44 9.41 4.60
N GLY A 47 21.13 9.27 4.36
CA GLY A 47 20.55 8.13 3.66
C GLY A 47 20.22 6.93 4.56
N GLU A 48 20.24 7.10 5.88
CA GLU A 48 19.87 6.05 6.82
C GLU A 48 18.36 5.77 6.81
N PRO A 49 17.91 4.50 6.93
CA PRO A 49 16.50 4.18 7.06
C PRO A 49 15.90 4.81 8.33
N ILE A 50 14.72 5.43 8.23
CA ILE A 50 14.06 6.04 9.38
C ILE A 50 13.49 4.95 10.29
N THR A 51 13.96 4.89 11.53
CA THR A 51 13.47 3.94 12.56
C THR A 51 12.62 4.62 13.64
N HIS A 52 12.71 5.94 13.75
CA HIS A 52 12.02 6.77 14.73
C HIS A 52 11.78 8.17 14.18
N LEU A 53 10.92 8.95 14.83
CA LEU A 53 10.64 10.32 14.40
C LEU A 53 11.76 11.29 14.78
N MET A 54 12.39 11.86 13.77
CA MET A 54 13.37 12.92 13.94
C MET A 54 12.69 14.25 14.32
N CYS A 55 13.44 15.09 15.03
CA CYS A 55 13.04 16.47 15.31
C CYS A 55 12.74 17.24 14.02
N ALA A 56 11.57 17.87 13.90
CA ALA A 56 11.21 18.64 12.69
C ALA A 56 12.16 19.80 12.36
N ASN A 57 12.89 20.31 13.36
CA ASN A 57 13.94 21.32 13.15
C ASN A 57 15.19 20.75 12.43
N TYR A 58 15.20 19.46 12.07
CA TYR A 58 16.23 18.88 11.20
C TYR A 58 16.30 19.58 9.82
N SER A 59 15.16 20.01 9.29
CA SER A 59 15.00 20.56 7.94
C SER A 59 15.53 22.00 7.75
N THR A 60 16.03 22.66 8.81
CA THR A 60 16.45 24.07 8.74
C THR A 60 17.82 24.22 8.05
N ARG A 61 17.76 24.48 6.74
CA ARG A 61 18.88 24.84 5.86
C ARG A 61 19.38 26.30 6.06
N ALA A 62 19.58 26.75 7.30
CA ALA A 62 20.26 28.01 7.53
C ALA A 62 21.78 27.77 7.46
N LEU A 63 22.48 28.51 6.59
CA LEU A 63 23.94 28.46 6.42
C LEU A 63 24.63 28.55 7.79
N GLY A 64 25.35 27.49 8.18
CA GLY A 64 26.14 27.44 9.43
C GLY A 64 25.45 26.84 10.66
N GLN A 65 24.14 26.49 10.61
CA GLN A 65 23.49 25.78 11.72
C GLN A 65 23.54 24.26 11.54
N LYS A 66 23.97 23.54 12.58
CA LYS A 66 23.90 22.08 12.62
C LYS A 66 22.44 21.62 12.60
N ARG A 67 22.10 20.69 11.71
CA ARG A 67 20.79 20.03 11.70
C ARG A 67 20.57 19.30 13.03
N CYS A 68 19.38 19.40 13.59
CA CYS A 68 19.05 18.66 14.80
C CYS A 68 18.79 17.18 14.45
N SER A 69 19.70 16.29 14.84
CA SER A 69 19.58 14.83 14.66
C SER A 69 18.88 14.12 15.83
N GLU A 70 18.40 14.87 16.82
CA GLU A 70 17.74 14.30 17.99
C GLU A 70 16.31 13.84 17.66
N GLN A 71 15.82 12.86 18.41
CA GLN A 71 14.44 12.42 18.33
C GLN A 71 13.46 13.52 18.77
N GLY A 72 12.34 13.66 18.04
CA GLY A 72 11.31 14.65 18.34
C GLY A 72 10.23 14.08 19.27
N PHE A 73 9.95 14.76 20.39
CA PHE A 73 8.98 14.30 21.39
C PHE A 73 7.83 15.30 21.64
N ILE A 74 8.08 16.60 21.48
CA ILE A 74 7.14 17.69 21.83
C ILE A 74 6.03 17.84 20.78
N SER A 75 4.79 18.06 21.22
CA SER A 75 3.59 18.20 20.37
C SER A 75 3.70 19.32 19.32
N CYS A 76 2.93 19.21 18.23
CA CYS A 76 2.94 20.08 17.05
C CYS A 76 4.24 19.92 16.23
N SER A 77 4.23 19.04 15.21
CA SER A 77 5.40 18.71 14.36
C SER A 77 6.62 18.02 15.01
N ARG A 78 6.60 17.64 16.30
CA ARG A 78 7.61 16.78 16.95
C ARG A 78 9.00 17.43 17.02
N TYR A 79 9.26 18.14 18.12
CA TYR A 79 10.57 18.77 18.40
C TYR A 79 11.28 18.08 19.57
N CYS A 80 12.62 18.08 19.57
CA CYS A 80 13.41 17.59 20.72
C CYS A 80 13.46 18.59 21.88
N SER A 81 13.20 19.88 21.61
CA SER A 81 13.27 20.97 22.58
C SER A 81 12.45 22.17 22.13
N GLU A 82 12.04 23.02 23.08
CA GLU A 82 11.37 24.30 22.80
C GLU A 82 12.24 25.23 21.96
N ARG A 83 13.57 25.16 22.12
CA ARG A 83 14.52 25.87 21.25
C ARG A 83 14.36 25.47 19.79
N CYS A 84 14.30 24.17 19.51
CA CYS A 84 14.10 23.67 18.14
C CYS A 84 12.72 24.07 17.59
N GLN A 85 11.68 24.06 18.43
CA GLN A 85 10.36 24.56 18.05
C GLN A 85 10.41 26.04 17.64
N LYS A 86 10.99 26.91 18.48
CA LYS A 86 11.12 28.35 18.21
C LYS A 86 11.92 28.63 16.93
N GLN A 87 12.98 27.87 16.68
CA GLN A 87 13.78 27.99 15.45
C GLN A 87 12.99 27.59 14.20
N HIS A 88 12.22 26.51 14.27
CA HIS A 88 11.41 26.05 13.15
C HIS A 88 10.09 26.83 12.98
N TRP A 89 9.63 27.53 14.02
CA TRP A 89 8.33 28.20 14.07
C TRP A 89 8.05 29.12 12.89
N VAL A 90 9.07 29.85 12.41
CA VAL A 90 8.94 30.75 11.25
C VAL A 90 8.42 30.03 10.00
N ARG A 91 8.75 28.74 9.83
CA ARG A 91 8.28 27.92 8.71
C ARG A 91 7.00 27.14 9.04
N HIS A 92 6.83 26.78 10.31
CA HIS A 92 5.73 25.93 10.76
C HIS A 92 4.44 26.71 11.08
N SER A 93 4.52 27.99 11.44
CA SER A 93 3.37 28.78 11.90
C SER A 93 2.19 28.79 10.91
N SER A 94 2.46 28.86 9.61
CA SER A 94 1.43 28.80 8.55
C SER A 94 0.74 27.43 8.46
N ILE A 95 1.44 26.36 8.81
CA ILE A 95 0.88 25.00 8.89
C ILE A 95 -0.04 24.92 10.11
N CYS A 96 0.42 25.42 11.26
CA CYS A 96 -0.34 25.40 12.51
C CYS A 96 -1.59 26.30 12.48
N ALA A 97 -1.58 27.35 11.67
CA ALA A 97 -2.71 28.28 11.50
C ALA A 97 -3.60 27.93 10.29
N HIS A 98 -3.42 26.77 9.65
CA HIS A 98 -4.15 26.43 8.44
C HIS A 98 -5.64 26.14 8.73
N PRO A 99 -6.60 26.63 7.92
CA PRO A 99 -8.04 26.40 8.17
C PRO A 99 -8.46 24.93 8.23
N TYR A 100 -7.69 24.02 7.61
CA TYR A 100 -7.93 22.57 7.72
C TYR A 100 -7.72 22.02 9.14
N LEU A 101 -7.13 22.78 10.06
CA LEU A 101 -7.04 22.42 11.46
C LEU A 101 -8.27 22.86 12.27
N GLU A 102 -9.18 23.64 11.68
CA GLU A 102 -10.42 24.04 12.32
C GLU A 102 -11.45 22.90 12.29
N GLU A 103 -12.09 22.61 13.43
CA GLU A 103 -13.11 21.57 13.56
C GLU A 103 -14.37 21.85 12.72
N ASN A 104 -14.70 23.13 12.52
CA ASN A 104 -15.88 23.58 11.80
C ASN A 104 -15.61 23.96 10.33
N TRP A 105 -14.43 23.65 9.79
CA TRP A 105 -14.09 23.90 8.39
C TRP A 105 -15.18 23.38 7.44
N GLN A 106 -15.51 24.17 6.43
CA GLN A 106 -16.50 23.84 5.41
C GLN A 106 -15.86 23.82 4.02
N PRO A 107 -16.32 22.91 3.14
CA PRO A 107 -16.02 22.94 1.72
C PRO A 107 -16.25 24.29 1.03
N GLY A 108 -15.46 24.56 -0.01
CA GLY A 108 -15.54 25.79 -0.79
C GLY A 108 -16.95 26.08 -1.31
N TRP A 109 -17.65 25.08 -1.87
CA TRP A 109 -19.00 25.27 -2.40
C TRP A 109 -20.03 25.69 -1.34
N ILE A 110 -19.84 25.27 -0.07
CA ILE A 110 -20.70 25.70 1.05
C ILE A 110 -20.39 27.15 1.41
N THR A 111 -19.11 27.49 1.56
CA THR A 111 -18.70 28.87 1.92
C THR A 111 -19.03 29.91 0.84
N GLN A 112 -19.13 29.48 -0.41
CA GLN A 112 -19.41 30.30 -1.59
C GLN A 112 -20.89 30.29 -1.98
N ASP A 113 -21.74 29.57 -1.24
CA ASP A 113 -23.16 29.38 -1.54
C ASP A 113 -23.43 28.99 -3.01
N ARG A 114 -22.64 28.04 -3.52
CA ARG A 114 -22.75 27.54 -4.90
C ARG A 114 -23.08 26.04 -4.93
N PRO A 115 -23.73 25.55 -6.00
CA PRO A 115 -23.92 24.11 -6.17
C PRO A 115 -22.56 23.40 -6.33
N PRO A 116 -22.40 22.18 -5.76
CA PRO A 116 -21.21 21.39 -5.95
C PRO A 116 -21.16 20.78 -7.36
N SER A 117 -19.96 20.67 -7.91
CA SER A 117 -19.61 20.02 -9.17
C SER A 117 -18.72 18.81 -8.87
N PHE A 118 -19.32 17.67 -8.57
CA PHE A 118 -18.56 16.45 -8.34
C PHE A 118 -18.15 15.81 -9.68
N ALA A 119 -16.88 15.44 -9.80
CA ALA A 119 -16.41 14.64 -10.93
C ALA A 119 -17.27 13.37 -11.06
N CYS A 120 -17.80 13.12 -12.26
CA CYS A 120 -18.42 11.86 -12.59
C CYS A 120 -17.29 10.83 -12.72
N SER A 121 -17.23 9.85 -11.83
CA SER A 121 -16.14 8.87 -11.79
C SER A 121 -15.99 8.18 -13.14
N SER A 122 -14.90 8.45 -13.86
CA SER A 122 -14.56 7.73 -15.07
C SER A 122 -14.22 6.27 -14.72
N THR A 123 -14.77 5.35 -15.51
CA THR A 123 -14.67 3.90 -15.33
C THR A 123 -13.29 3.32 -15.69
N SER A 124 -12.31 4.15 -16.09
CA SER A 124 -10.98 3.67 -16.45
C SER A 124 -10.20 3.19 -15.21
N PHE A 125 -9.64 1.99 -15.29
CA PHE A 125 -8.75 1.42 -14.28
C PHE A 125 -7.46 2.25 -14.18
N SER A 126 -6.92 2.45 -12.97
CA SER A 126 -5.63 3.11 -12.74
C SER A 126 -4.73 2.19 -11.92
N PRO A 127 -3.42 2.16 -12.21
CA PRO A 127 -2.41 1.37 -11.48
C PRO A 127 -2.26 1.75 -9.99
N SER A 128 -3.06 2.70 -9.49
CA SER A 128 -3.01 3.26 -8.14
C SER A 128 -4.35 3.19 -7.38
N SER A 129 -5.38 2.59 -7.97
CA SER A 129 -6.70 2.46 -7.31
C SER A 129 -6.71 1.26 -6.36
N PHE A 130 -6.29 1.49 -5.11
CA PHE A 130 -6.55 0.56 -4.01
C PHE A 130 -7.97 0.81 -3.50
N ILE A 131 -8.82 -0.21 -3.39
CA ILE A 131 -10.25 0.03 -3.06
C ILE A 131 -10.70 -0.84 -1.87
N PHE A 132 -9.81 -1.68 -1.36
CA PHE A 132 -10.05 -2.53 -0.21
C PHE A 132 -8.72 -2.90 0.47
N PRO A 133 -8.67 -3.13 1.79
CA PRO A 133 -7.46 -3.56 2.51
C PRO A 133 -6.81 -4.83 1.97
N ALA A 134 -5.53 -5.03 2.26
CA ALA A 134 -4.77 -6.19 1.78
C ALA A 134 -5.32 -7.46 2.42
N VAL A 135 -5.46 -8.52 1.62
CA VAL A 135 -6.03 -9.80 2.08
C VAL A 135 -5.00 -10.90 1.96
N ASP A 136 -4.95 -11.73 3.00
CA ASP A 136 -4.27 -13.00 2.98
C ASP A 136 -5.15 -14.00 2.22
N ILE A 137 -4.74 -14.40 1.02
CA ILE A 137 -5.56 -15.29 0.19
C ILE A 137 -5.40 -16.75 0.60
N LEU A 138 -4.34 -17.10 1.33
CA LEU A 138 -4.08 -18.46 1.76
C LEU A 138 -4.83 -18.76 3.06
N GLN A 139 -4.76 -17.83 4.03
CA GLN A 139 -5.36 -17.95 5.36
C GLN A 139 -5.05 -19.32 5.98
N LEU A 140 -3.75 -19.65 5.99
CA LEU A 140 -3.23 -20.99 6.27
C LEU A 140 -3.85 -21.59 7.55
N ALA A 141 -3.85 -20.82 8.64
CA ALA A 141 -4.36 -21.24 9.94
C ALA A 141 -5.87 -21.57 9.95
N GLN A 142 -6.68 -20.90 9.13
CA GLN A 142 -8.13 -21.11 9.07
C GLN A 142 -8.54 -22.17 8.04
N ASN A 143 -7.69 -22.40 7.04
CA ASN A 143 -8.01 -23.26 5.91
C ASN A 143 -7.35 -24.63 6.01
N GLU A 144 -6.07 -24.73 6.34
CA GLU A 144 -5.26 -25.89 5.93
C GLU A 144 -4.85 -26.83 7.09
N GLY A 145 -5.14 -26.47 8.35
CA GLY A 145 -4.83 -27.28 9.53
C GLY A 145 -3.35 -27.26 9.95
N GLU A 146 -2.98 -28.10 10.92
CA GLU A 146 -1.62 -28.09 11.51
C GLU A 146 -0.55 -28.65 10.57
N GLU A 147 -0.88 -29.66 9.76
CA GLU A 147 0.05 -30.26 8.78
C GLU A 147 0.38 -29.35 7.60
N ALA A 148 -0.34 -28.22 7.48
CA ALA A 148 -0.17 -27.25 6.41
C ALA A 148 1.26 -26.70 6.30
N ILE A 149 2.02 -26.72 7.40
CA ILE A 149 3.40 -26.21 7.40
C ILE A 149 4.36 -27.05 6.54
N TYR A 150 4.02 -28.29 6.22
CA TYR A 150 4.87 -29.21 5.42
C TYR A 150 4.40 -29.37 3.97
N LYS A 151 3.29 -28.71 3.59
CA LYS A 151 2.70 -28.84 2.26
C LYS A 151 3.17 -27.74 1.34
N ASP A 152 3.25 -28.05 0.06
CA ASP A 152 3.51 -27.06 -0.98
C ASP A 152 2.19 -26.39 -1.40
N TYR A 153 2.25 -25.09 -1.69
CA TYR A 153 1.10 -24.31 -2.14
C TYR A 153 1.38 -23.56 -3.43
N LYS A 154 0.39 -23.55 -4.34
CA LYS A 154 0.43 -22.74 -5.56
C LYS A 154 -0.67 -21.69 -5.54
N LEU A 155 -0.26 -20.44 -5.67
CA LEU A 155 -1.14 -19.28 -5.60
C LEU A 155 -1.17 -18.55 -6.95
N CYS A 156 -2.36 -18.16 -7.41
CA CYS A 156 -2.53 -17.36 -8.62
C CYS A 156 -3.22 -16.03 -8.29
N PHE A 157 -2.61 -14.93 -8.70
CA PHE A 157 -3.22 -13.61 -8.78
C PHE A 157 -3.45 -13.29 -10.26
N ALA A 158 -4.60 -13.68 -10.79
CA ALA A 158 -4.91 -13.65 -12.23
C ALA A 158 -4.96 -12.22 -12.81
N THR A 159 -5.31 -11.24 -11.98
CA THR A 159 -5.43 -9.81 -12.30
C THR A 159 -4.72 -8.95 -11.24
N CYS A 160 -3.49 -9.31 -10.91
CA CYS A 160 -2.64 -8.68 -9.91
C CYS A 160 -2.39 -7.19 -10.21
N GLY A 161 -3.02 -6.27 -9.46
CA GLY A 161 -2.83 -4.83 -9.64
C GLY A 161 -1.62 -4.27 -8.90
N ASP A 162 -1.20 -4.96 -7.84
CA ASP A 162 -0.13 -4.55 -6.94
C ASP A 162 0.26 -5.74 -6.04
N ILE A 163 1.37 -5.63 -5.29
CA ILE A 163 1.90 -6.73 -4.47
C ILE A 163 1.32 -6.83 -3.05
N ARG A 164 0.33 -6.03 -2.65
CA ARG A 164 -0.08 -5.95 -1.23
C ARG A 164 -0.76 -7.23 -0.71
N ASN A 165 -1.59 -7.89 -1.52
CA ASN A 165 -2.20 -9.17 -1.15
C ASN A 165 -1.13 -10.25 -1.03
N LEU A 166 -0.12 -10.24 -1.91
CA LEU A 166 1.04 -11.12 -1.83
C LEU A 166 1.81 -10.89 -0.53
N VAL A 167 2.16 -9.63 -0.24
CA VAL A 167 2.85 -9.23 1.01
C VAL A 167 2.07 -9.71 2.23
N LYS A 168 0.75 -9.46 2.26
CA LYS A 168 -0.10 -9.86 3.40
C LYS A 168 -0.22 -11.38 3.55
N THR A 169 -0.26 -12.12 2.44
CA THR A 169 -0.31 -13.58 2.42
C THR A 169 0.99 -14.17 2.97
N VAL A 170 2.14 -13.75 2.44
CA VAL A 170 3.45 -14.25 2.86
C VAL A 170 3.78 -13.84 4.30
N ASN A 171 3.41 -12.63 4.73
CA ASN A 171 3.64 -12.18 6.11
C ASN A 171 2.92 -13.03 7.16
N ASN A 172 1.77 -13.61 6.82
CA ASN A 172 0.99 -14.45 7.73
C ASN A 172 1.34 -15.94 7.64
N LEU A 173 2.34 -16.32 6.83
CA LEU A 173 2.88 -17.67 6.86
C LEU A 173 3.51 -17.93 8.24
N HIS A 174 3.38 -19.18 8.68
CA HIS A 174 4.02 -19.61 9.90
C HIS A 174 5.55 -19.56 9.73
N LYS A 175 6.27 -19.10 10.75
CA LYS A 175 7.74 -19.03 10.74
C LYS A 175 8.41 -20.39 10.54
N ASP A 176 7.74 -21.46 10.96
CA ASP A 176 8.21 -22.85 10.86
C ASP A 176 7.66 -23.55 9.59
N TYR A 177 7.16 -22.79 8.61
CA TYR A 177 6.75 -23.32 7.32
C TYR A 177 7.96 -23.91 6.57
N GLN A 178 7.84 -25.14 6.10
CA GLN A 178 8.91 -25.91 5.44
C GLN A 178 8.58 -26.27 4.00
N GLY A 179 7.31 -26.13 3.60
CA GLY A 179 6.90 -26.33 2.22
C GLY A 179 7.46 -25.25 1.28
N ARG A 180 7.16 -25.42 -0.01
CA ARG A 180 7.43 -24.45 -1.07
C ARG A 180 6.16 -23.69 -1.45
N ILE A 181 6.31 -22.43 -1.83
CA ILE A 181 5.22 -21.64 -2.40
C ILE A 181 5.59 -21.18 -3.81
N ASP A 182 4.78 -21.54 -4.79
CA ASP A 182 4.87 -20.99 -6.14
C ASP A 182 3.74 -19.99 -6.37
N VAL A 183 4.11 -18.75 -6.68
CA VAL A 183 3.17 -17.64 -6.88
C VAL A 183 3.17 -17.20 -8.34
N LEU A 184 2.01 -17.25 -9.00
CA LEU A 184 1.78 -16.65 -10.30
C LEU A 184 1.12 -15.26 -10.13
N LEU A 185 1.76 -14.21 -10.63
CA LEU A 185 1.25 -12.85 -10.70
C LEU A 185 1.02 -12.49 -12.16
N ASN A 186 -0.23 -12.23 -12.55
CA ASN A 186 -0.56 -11.83 -13.91
C ASN A 186 -1.29 -10.49 -13.95
N ASN A 187 -0.99 -9.67 -14.96
CA ASN A 187 -1.85 -8.57 -15.36
C ASN A 187 -1.75 -8.35 -16.87
N SER A 188 -2.87 -8.04 -17.52
CA SER A 188 -2.90 -7.68 -18.93
C SER A 188 -2.25 -6.31 -19.18
N ASP A 189 -2.23 -5.41 -18.18
CA ASP A 189 -1.57 -4.12 -18.27
C ASP A 189 -0.04 -4.26 -18.13
N PRO A 190 0.74 -3.94 -19.19
CA PRO A 190 2.19 -4.04 -19.15
C PRO A 190 2.85 -3.10 -18.15
N ILE A 191 2.27 -1.91 -17.90
CA ILE A 191 2.80 -0.95 -16.95
C ILE A 191 2.72 -1.53 -15.53
N ILE A 192 1.59 -2.15 -15.19
CA ILE A 192 1.38 -2.74 -13.86
C ILE A 192 2.32 -3.91 -13.62
N THR A 193 2.38 -4.87 -14.55
CA THR A 193 3.22 -6.06 -14.41
C THR A 193 4.69 -5.68 -14.24
N ASN A 194 5.20 -4.73 -15.03
CA ASN A 194 6.60 -4.31 -14.95
C ASN A 194 6.89 -3.44 -13.72
N ARG A 195 5.94 -2.63 -13.24
CA ARG A 195 6.09 -1.95 -11.94
C ARG A 195 6.21 -2.96 -10.80
N ASN A 196 5.33 -3.97 -10.77
CA ASN A 196 5.37 -5.01 -9.75
C ASN A 196 6.68 -5.81 -9.82
N LEU A 197 7.18 -6.12 -11.03
CA LEU A 197 8.47 -6.78 -11.22
C LEU A 197 9.62 -5.98 -10.60
N VAL A 198 9.72 -4.69 -10.94
CA VAL A 198 10.79 -3.81 -10.46
C VAL A 198 10.71 -3.60 -8.95
N ILE A 199 9.51 -3.36 -8.40
CA ILE A 199 9.31 -3.20 -6.94
C ILE A 199 9.69 -4.49 -6.20
N LEU A 200 9.24 -5.64 -6.70
CA LEU A 200 9.52 -6.94 -6.09
C LEU A 200 11.02 -7.25 -6.14
N TYR A 201 11.68 -6.98 -7.27
CA TYR A 201 13.13 -7.15 -7.40
C TYR A 201 13.89 -6.22 -6.46
N ALA A 202 13.56 -4.92 -6.42
CA ALA A 202 14.22 -3.96 -5.53
C ALA A 202 14.06 -4.33 -4.03
N LEU A 203 12.90 -4.87 -3.65
CA LEU A 203 12.63 -5.31 -2.28
C LEU A 203 13.36 -6.61 -1.92
N LEU A 204 13.53 -7.51 -2.88
CA LEU A 204 14.07 -8.86 -2.69
C LEU A 204 15.50 -9.04 -3.22
N ASN A 205 16.18 -7.96 -3.60
CA ASN A 205 17.58 -8.01 -3.97
C ASN A 205 18.44 -8.18 -2.69
N PRO A 206 19.40 -9.13 -2.65
CA PRO A 206 20.20 -9.38 -1.44
C PRO A 206 21.13 -8.23 -1.08
N GLU A 207 21.43 -7.32 -2.02
CA GLU A 207 22.48 -6.32 -1.82
C GLU A 207 22.15 -5.23 -0.81
N PRO A 208 21.03 -4.49 -0.91
CA PRO A 208 20.66 -3.56 0.15
C PRO A 208 20.31 -4.32 1.43
N SER A 209 20.48 -3.64 2.56
CA SER A 209 19.88 -4.13 3.80
C SER A 209 18.35 -4.23 3.64
N ILE A 210 17.73 -5.15 4.38
CA ILE A 210 16.27 -5.32 4.32
C ILE A 210 15.55 -4.00 4.68
N ASP A 211 16.10 -3.23 5.61
CA ASP A 211 15.50 -1.96 6.04
C ASP A 211 15.57 -0.88 4.96
N GLU A 212 16.68 -0.81 4.21
CA GLU A 212 16.83 0.07 3.04
C GLU A 212 15.89 -0.36 1.90
N ALA A 213 15.85 -1.66 1.59
CA ALA A 213 14.99 -2.20 0.54
C ALA A 213 13.49 -1.99 0.86
N ALA A 214 13.10 -2.24 2.11
CA ALA A 214 11.73 -2.03 2.58
C ALA A 214 11.32 -0.56 2.49
N GLU A 215 12.18 0.37 2.89
CA GLU A 215 11.89 1.80 2.81
C GLU A 215 11.85 2.30 1.36
N LEU A 216 12.77 1.85 0.50
CA LEU A 216 12.73 2.15 -0.93
C LEU A 216 11.41 1.63 -1.54
N ALA A 217 10.97 0.42 -1.20
CA ALA A 217 9.71 -0.14 -1.69
C ALA A 217 8.49 0.72 -1.29
N VAL A 218 8.48 1.34 -0.11
CA VAL A 218 7.45 2.34 0.27
C VAL A 218 7.41 3.48 -0.75
N HIS A 219 8.57 4.04 -1.08
CA HIS A 219 8.62 5.17 -2.01
C HIS A 219 8.31 4.76 -3.45
N LEU A 220 8.81 3.60 -3.91
CA LEU A 220 8.51 3.06 -5.22
C LEU A 220 7.02 2.80 -5.42
N MET A 221 6.29 2.37 -4.39
CA MET A 221 4.86 2.07 -4.46
C MET A 221 3.93 3.26 -4.23
N TYR A 222 4.34 4.26 -3.45
CA TYR A 222 3.41 5.28 -2.95
C TYR A 222 3.87 6.73 -3.10
N SER A 223 5.13 6.99 -3.45
CA SER A 223 5.65 8.35 -3.63
C SER A 223 5.85 8.68 -5.11
N SER A 224 5.60 9.94 -5.49
CA SER A 224 5.87 10.48 -6.82
C SER A 224 7.33 10.95 -6.98
N ALA A 225 8.09 11.01 -5.90
CA ALA A 225 9.50 11.40 -5.92
C ALA A 225 10.37 10.41 -5.15
N LEU A 226 11.64 10.33 -5.54
CA LEU A 226 12.70 9.52 -4.93
C LEU A 226 13.87 10.42 -4.52
N SER A 227 14.63 9.97 -3.52
CA SER A 227 15.96 10.49 -3.25
C SER A 227 16.91 10.20 -4.43
N ALA A 228 18.01 10.93 -4.55
CA ALA A 228 19.01 10.65 -5.59
C ALA A 228 19.56 9.21 -5.52
N PRO A 229 19.93 8.67 -4.34
CA PRO A 229 20.31 7.26 -4.21
C PRO A 229 19.20 6.29 -4.60
N GLY A 230 17.94 6.57 -4.19
CA GLY A 230 16.79 5.74 -4.55
C GLY A 230 16.53 5.70 -6.06
N ALA A 231 16.67 6.83 -6.75
CA ALA A 231 16.54 6.90 -8.21
C ALA A 231 17.68 6.18 -8.94
N ALA A 232 18.92 6.29 -8.44
CA ALA A 232 20.06 5.57 -9.00
C ALA A 232 19.93 4.05 -8.81
N TYR A 233 19.47 3.61 -7.65
CA TYR A 233 19.22 2.18 -7.39
C TYR A 233 18.05 1.63 -8.21
N LEU A 234 16.99 2.44 -8.40
CA LEU A 234 15.93 2.10 -9.35
C LEU A 234 16.51 1.89 -10.76
N GLN A 235 17.34 2.81 -11.26
CA GLN A 235 17.97 2.65 -12.58
C GLN A 235 18.77 1.36 -12.68
N ARG A 236 19.55 1.04 -11.65
CA ARG A 236 20.27 -0.22 -11.59
C ARG A 236 19.35 -1.44 -11.67
N CYS A 237 18.25 -1.44 -10.93
CA CYS A 237 17.27 -2.52 -11.00
C CYS A 237 16.72 -2.69 -12.43
N LEU A 238 16.50 -1.57 -13.15
CA LEU A 238 16.07 -1.61 -14.54
C LEU A 238 17.15 -2.20 -15.45
N ASP A 239 18.41 -1.86 -15.24
CA ASP A 239 19.53 -2.40 -16.00
C ASP A 239 19.68 -3.92 -15.74
N ASP A 240 19.47 -4.38 -14.51
CA ASP A 240 19.50 -5.81 -14.17
C ASP A 240 18.33 -6.59 -14.81
N ILE A 241 17.15 -5.96 -14.94
CA ILE A 241 15.95 -6.59 -15.50
C ILE A 241 15.94 -6.54 -17.04
N TYR A 242 16.36 -5.42 -17.64
CA TYR A 242 16.16 -5.10 -19.05
C TYR A 242 17.46 -4.81 -19.83
N GLY A 243 18.62 -4.73 -19.16
CA GLY A 243 19.88 -4.28 -19.77
C GLY A 243 20.49 -5.27 -20.76
N SER A 244 20.23 -6.57 -20.60
CA SER A 244 20.55 -7.57 -21.62
C SER A 244 19.45 -7.58 -22.69
N GLN A 245 19.41 -6.57 -23.56
CA GLN A 245 18.41 -6.52 -24.62
C GLN A 245 18.69 -7.55 -25.73
N PHE A 246 17.68 -8.39 -25.94
CA PHE A 246 17.27 -9.18 -27.11
C PHE A 246 18.32 -9.42 -28.22
N ASP A 247 18.78 -10.66 -28.36
CA ASP A 247 19.12 -11.16 -29.68
C ASP A 247 17.81 -11.12 -30.49
N GLY A 248 17.77 -10.32 -31.56
CA GLY A 248 16.56 -9.88 -32.28
C GLY A 248 15.69 -10.95 -32.96
N GLY A 249 15.74 -12.21 -32.51
CA GLY A 249 14.90 -13.33 -32.95
C GLY A 249 13.82 -13.76 -31.95
N ASP A 250 13.83 -13.32 -30.69
CA ASP A 250 12.86 -13.77 -29.68
C ASP A 250 11.54 -12.99 -29.70
N ILE A 251 10.42 -13.73 -29.69
CA ILE A 251 9.04 -13.19 -29.65
C ILE A 251 8.54 -12.89 -28.23
N SER A 252 9.29 -13.28 -27.19
CA SER A 252 8.91 -13.12 -25.78
C SER A 252 10.09 -12.65 -24.94
N PHE A 253 9.82 -11.75 -23.99
CA PHE A 253 10.77 -11.35 -22.95
C PHE A 253 10.77 -12.37 -21.81
N ARG A 254 11.98 -12.80 -21.42
CA ARG A 254 12.19 -13.69 -20.28
C ARG A 254 13.34 -13.20 -19.43
N VAL A 255 13.14 -13.17 -18.12
CA VAL A 255 14.20 -12.89 -17.14
C VAL A 255 14.02 -13.79 -15.93
N SER A 256 15.14 -14.17 -15.32
CA SER A 256 15.18 -14.97 -14.09
C SER A 256 16.15 -14.30 -13.13
N LEU A 257 15.61 -13.77 -12.03
CA LEU A 257 16.31 -12.97 -11.04
C LEU A 257 16.39 -13.73 -9.73
N GLY A 258 17.56 -13.70 -9.09
CA GLY A 258 17.72 -14.21 -7.74
C GLY A 258 16.95 -13.37 -6.72
N THR A 259 16.54 -13.99 -5.62
CA THR A 259 16.03 -13.28 -4.43
C THR A 259 17.06 -13.34 -3.31
N ARG A 260 16.78 -12.68 -2.18
CA ARG A 260 17.57 -12.82 -0.93
C ARG A 260 17.44 -14.21 -0.29
N GLY A 261 16.49 -15.02 -0.74
CA GLY A 261 16.23 -16.38 -0.26
C GLY A 261 16.57 -17.45 -1.30
N LYS A 262 15.99 -18.64 -1.14
CA LYS A 262 16.23 -19.79 -2.02
C LYS A 262 15.49 -19.69 -3.36
N GLY A 263 14.37 -19.00 -3.37
CA GLY A 263 13.51 -18.88 -4.55
C GLY A 263 13.96 -17.82 -5.55
N LYS A 264 13.22 -17.72 -6.66
CA LYS A 264 13.53 -16.83 -7.79
C LYS A 264 12.33 -15.98 -8.19
N ILE A 265 12.61 -14.87 -8.87
CA ILE A 265 11.61 -14.10 -9.61
C ILE A 265 11.81 -14.40 -11.10
N GLN A 266 10.82 -15.00 -11.74
CA GLN A 266 10.81 -15.27 -13.17
C GLN A 266 9.76 -14.40 -13.83
N SER A 267 10.07 -13.81 -14.98
CA SER A 267 9.07 -13.09 -15.77
C SER A 267 9.00 -13.62 -17.19
N LEU A 268 7.78 -13.78 -17.70
CA LEU A 268 7.47 -14.16 -19.07
C LEU A 268 6.45 -13.16 -19.64
N GLN A 269 6.88 -12.36 -20.61
CA GLN A 269 6.06 -11.30 -21.18
C GLN A 269 6.20 -11.25 -22.71
N THR A 270 5.30 -10.52 -23.36
CA THR A 270 5.50 -10.17 -24.77
C THR A 270 6.58 -9.09 -24.90
N ILE A 271 7.31 -9.05 -26.02
CA ILE A 271 8.28 -7.96 -26.29
C ILE A 271 7.59 -6.59 -26.30
N ALA A 272 6.39 -6.52 -26.89
CA ALA A 272 5.57 -5.32 -26.86
C ALA A 272 5.22 -4.88 -25.42
N GLY A 273 4.95 -5.85 -24.55
CA GLY A 273 4.61 -5.64 -23.14
C GLY A 273 5.75 -5.06 -22.30
N VAL A 274 7.01 -5.19 -22.72
CA VAL A 274 8.15 -4.58 -22.00
C VAL A 274 8.65 -3.29 -22.64
N LYS A 275 8.38 -3.07 -23.93
CA LYS A 275 8.88 -1.90 -24.65
C LYS A 275 8.39 -0.58 -24.06
N GLN A 276 7.08 -0.40 -23.91
CA GLN A 276 6.51 0.85 -23.38
C GLN A 276 6.94 1.12 -21.93
N PRO A 277 6.88 0.15 -20.99
CA PRO A 277 7.42 0.35 -19.64
C PRO A 277 8.91 0.69 -19.64
N SER A 278 9.72 0.06 -20.50
CA SER A 278 11.15 0.38 -20.60
C SER A 278 11.41 1.82 -21.05
N GLU A 279 10.67 2.31 -22.05
CA GLU A 279 10.75 3.72 -22.48
C GLU A 279 10.31 4.70 -21.38
N MET A 280 9.27 4.33 -20.64
CA MET A 280 8.77 5.09 -19.49
C MET A 280 9.80 5.18 -18.37
N PHE A 281 10.38 4.05 -17.99
CA PHE A 281 11.34 3.98 -16.88
C PHE A 281 12.65 4.71 -17.17
N ASN A 282 13.11 4.70 -18.43
CA ASN A 282 14.34 5.39 -18.88
C ASN A 282 14.12 6.84 -19.31
N SER A 283 12.95 7.42 -19.05
CA SER A 283 12.65 8.82 -19.38
C SER A 283 13.55 9.81 -18.63
N THR A 284 13.72 11.01 -19.18
CA THR A 284 14.73 11.99 -18.70
C THR A 284 14.14 13.29 -18.14
N TYR A 285 12.81 13.45 -18.09
CA TYR A 285 12.21 14.68 -17.53
C TYR A 285 12.57 14.88 -16.05
N GLY A 286 12.70 16.13 -15.62
CA GLY A 286 12.99 16.48 -14.23
C GLY A 286 11.76 16.45 -13.31
N LEU A 287 12.00 16.40 -11.99
CA LEU A 287 10.95 16.35 -10.97
C LEU A 287 9.97 17.53 -11.06
N ALA A 288 10.45 18.73 -11.40
CA ALA A 288 9.61 19.93 -11.51
C ALA A 288 8.48 19.76 -12.54
N LEU A 289 8.78 19.13 -13.69
CA LEU A 289 7.77 18.85 -14.72
C LEU A 289 6.80 17.77 -14.25
N ALA A 290 7.32 16.69 -13.67
CA ALA A 290 6.51 15.59 -13.14
C ALA A 290 5.49 16.07 -12.10
N LEU A 291 5.94 16.84 -11.09
CA LEU A 291 5.05 17.39 -10.07
C LEU A 291 4.07 18.44 -10.63
N LYS A 292 4.46 19.19 -11.67
CA LYS A 292 3.53 20.10 -12.36
C LYS A 292 2.40 19.33 -13.04
N ASN A 293 2.73 18.24 -13.73
CA ASN A 293 1.74 17.39 -14.40
C ASN A 293 0.86 16.64 -13.38
N GLN A 294 1.44 16.17 -12.28
CA GLN A 294 0.68 15.62 -11.16
C GLN A 294 -0.35 16.62 -10.62
N ARG A 295 0.10 17.82 -10.25
CA ARG A 295 -0.81 18.87 -9.76
C ARG A 295 -1.89 19.24 -10.77
N ARG A 296 -1.60 19.25 -12.07
CA ARG A 296 -2.62 19.48 -13.10
C ARG A 296 -3.77 18.49 -13.01
N VAL A 297 -3.50 17.21 -12.71
CA VAL A 297 -4.54 16.19 -12.56
C VAL A 297 -5.23 16.31 -11.21
N LEU A 298 -4.44 16.44 -10.12
CA LEU A 298 -5.00 16.49 -8.78
C LEU A 298 -5.87 17.73 -8.59
N ASP A 299 -5.35 18.91 -8.93
CA ASP A 299 -5.95 20.23 -8.70
C ASP A 299 -6.84 20.70 -9.88
N ALA A 300 -7.24 19.79 -10.77
CA ALA A 300 -8.21 20.09 -11.81
C ALA A 300 -9.52 20.59 -11.18
N SER A 301 -10.14 21.61 -11.80
CA SER A 301 -11.33 22.27 -11.26
C SER A 301 -12.48 21.29 -11.00
N GLU A 302 -12.66 20.29 -11.87
CA GLU A 302 -13.68 19.24 -11.71
C GLU A 302 -13.45 18.33 -10.48
N ASN A 303 -12.23 18.27 -9.96
CA ASN A 303 -11.86 17.44 -8.83
C ASN A 303 -11.90 18.18 -7.48
N MET A 304 -11.98 19.51 -7.50
CA MET A 304 -11.90 20.32 -6.27
C MET A 304 -13.05 20.05 -5.31
N ASP A 305 -14.28 19.93 -5.80
CA ASP A 305 -15.42 19.62 -4.93
C ASP A 305 -15.42 18.17 -4.47
N SER A 306 -14.93 17.24 -5.29
CA SER A 306 -14.72 15.85 -4.86
C SER A 306 -13.68 15.78 -3.73
N TRP A 307 -12.60 16.56 -3.85
CA TRP A 307 -11.56 16.67 -2.83
C TRP A 307 -12.06 17.30 -1.54
N ASP A 308 -12.72 18.45 -1.62
CA ASP A 308 -13.29 19.13 -0.45
C ASP A 308 -14.36 18.25 0.23
N ARG A 309 -15.12 17.47 -0.55
CA ARG A 309 -16.06 16.46 -0.03
C ARG A 309 -15.37 15.34 0.71
N PHE A 310 -14.23 14.90 0.21
CA PHE A 310 -13.42 13.92 0.91
C PHE A 310 -12.89 14.50 2.23
N LEU A 311 -12.26 15.69 2.18
CA LEU A 311 -11.68 16.34 3.35
C LEU A 311 -12.71 16.69 4.43
N SER A 312 -13.94 17.04 4.07
CA SER A 312 -14.99 17.39 5.05
C SER A 312 -15.40 16.23 5.96
N LYS A 313 -15.12 14.99 5.54
CA LYS A 313 -15.35 13.79 6.36
C LYS A 313 -14.22 13.53 7.34
N LEU A 314 -13.08 14.24 7.24
CA LEU A 314 -11.85 13.94 7.98
C LEU A 314 -11.66 14.81 9.23
N ARG A 315 -11.02 14.22 10.24
CA ARG A 315 -10.50 14.95 11.41
C ARG A 315 -9.48 16.01 10.96
N PRO A 316 -9.31 17.12 11.71
CA PRO A 316 -8.48 18.23 11.26
C PRO A 316 -7.04 17.84 10.93
N ASN A 317 -6.38 17.06 11.78
CA ASN A 317 -5.01 16.61 11.54
C ASN A 317 -4.88 15.70 10.31
N HIS A 318 -5.88 14.85 10.04
CA HIS A 318 -5.87 14.01 8.84
C HIS A 318 -6.02 14.86 7.57
N ARG A 319 -6.85 15.91 7.57
CA ARG A 319 -6.93 16.85 6.44
C ARG A 319 -5.57 17.45 6.12
N MET A 320 -4.82 17.86 7.14
CA MET A 320 -3.46 18.37 6.95
C MET A 320 -2.48 17.32 6.44
N ALA A 321 -2.58 16.08 6.92
CA ALA A 321 -1.75 14.99 6.45
C ALA A 321 -1.98 14.74 4.94
N PHE A 322 -3.25 14.72 4.51
CA PHE A 322 -3.66 14.57 3.10
C PHE A 322 -3.22 15.73 2.23
N LYS A 323 -3.39 16.97 2.71
CA LYS A 323 -2.88 18.17 2.03
C LYS A 323 -1.38 18.06 1.80
N ARG A 324 -0.60 17.72 2.85
CA ARG A 324 0.85 17.59 2.74
C ARG A 324 1.25 16.52 1.74
N PHE A 325 0.66 15.32 1.84
CA PHE A 325 0.95 14.22 0.90
C PHE A 325 0.68 14.63 -0.55
N ARG A 326 -0.41 15.34 -0.80
CA ARG A 326 -0.77 15.86 -2.12
C ARG A 326 0.19 16.94 -2.63
N GLU A 327 0.71 17.78 -1.73
CA GLU A 327 1.66 18.85 -2.09
C GLU A 327 3.08 18.35 -2.34
N THR A 328 3.57 17.45 -1.49
CA THR A 328 4.93 16.91 -1.59
C THR A 328 5.01 15.75 -2.58
N GLY A 329 3.90 15.00 -2.73
CA GLY A 329 3.87 13.75 -3.47
C GLY A 329 4.63 12.61 -2.79
N VAL A 330 5.11 12.80 -1.56
CA VAL A 330 5.98 11.83 -0.86
C VAL A 330 5.26 11.26 0.34
N LEU A 331 5.17 9.93 0.41
CA LEU A 331 4.68 9.23 1.59
C LEU A 331 5.78 9.14 2.64
N ALA A 332 5.72 10.00 3.64
CA ALA A 332 6.67 10.06 4.75
C ALA A 332 5.99 10.66 6.00
N PRO A 333 6.59 10.49 7.20
CA PRO A 333 6.11 11.17 8.39
C PRO A 333 6.02 12.68 8.23
N PHE A 334 5.08 13.32 8.94
CA PHE A 334 4.83 14.75 8.83
C PHE A 334 6.04 15.60 9.31
N SER A 335 6.96 15.08 10.11
CA SER A 335 8.18 15.82 10.46
C SER A 335 9.34 15.62 9.48
N ALA A 336 9.25 14.65 8.56
CA ALA A 336 10.34 14.26 7.67
C ALA A 336 10.67 15.36 6.65
N ASP A 337 11.96 15.49 6.32
CA ASP A 337 12.43 16.41 5.29
C ASP A 337 12.18 15.82 3.90
N THR A 338 11.16 16.31 3.20
CA THR A 338 10.86 15.88 1.83
C THR A 338 11.74 16.57 0.79
N GLY A 339 12.60 17.52 1.17
CA GLY A 339 13.49 18.24 0.26
C GLY A 339 14.63 17.38 -0.31
N ILE A 340 14.89 16.21 0.27
CA ILE A 340 15.88 15.25 -0.24
C ILE A 340 15.37 14.46 -1.45
N PHE A 341 14.05 14.46 -1.68
CA PHE A 341 13.40 13.77 -2.80
C PHE A 341 13.45 14.65 -4.04
N THR A 342 14.52 14.51 -4.83
CA THR A 342 14.87 15.41 -5.92
C THR A 342 14.64 14.83 -7.31
N HIS A 343 14.29 13.54 -7.39
CA HIS A 343 14.11 12.81 -8.65
C HIS A 343 12.66 12.31 -8.77
N PRO A 344 12.07 12.29 -9.97
CA PRO A 344 10.75 11.69 -10.15
C PRO A 344 10.82 10.18 -9.93
N ASN A 345 9.81 9.61 -9.29
CA ASN A 345 9.62 8.16 -9.28
C ASN A 345 9.12 7.74 -10.68
N ARG A 346 10.02 7.19 -11.50
CA ARG A 346 9.72 6.79 -12.89
C ARG A 346 8.63 5.73 -13.01
N LEU A 347 8.28 5.05 -11.92
CA LEU A 347 7.18 4.10 -11.88
C LEU A 347 5.79 4.77 -11.84
N MET A 348 5.73 6.09 -11.60
CA MET A 348 4.47 6.83 -11.36
C MET A 348 4.00 7.72 -12.52
N PHE A 349 4.80 7.80 -13.58
CA PHE A 349 4.60 8.77 -14.65
C PHE A 349 4.86 8.14 -16.01
N SER A 350 4.20 8.63 -17.07
CA SER A 350 4.45 8.22 -18.45
C SER A 350 5.86 8.62 -18.93
N SER A 351 6.28 8.20 -20.13
CA SER A 351 7.56 8.61 -20.71
C SER A 351 7.68 10.13 -20.93
N GLN A 352 6.56 10.85 -20.92
CA GLN A 352 6.43 12.30 -21.09
C GLN A 352 6.22 13.02 -19.76
N GLY A 353 6.22 12.28 -18.65
CA GLY A 353 6.07 12.83 -17.31
C GLY A 353 4.63 13.11 -16.92
N GLU A 354 3.65 12.50 -17.58
CA GLU A 354 2.23 12.60 -17.21
C GLU A 354 1.92 11.69 -16.03
N TRP A 355 1.09 12.15 -15.09
CA TRP A 355 0.74 11.38 -13.91
C TRP A 355 -0.13 10.18 -14.26
N LEU A 356 0.29 8.97 -13.87
CA LEU A 356 -0.46 7.72 -14.13
C LEU A 356 -1.53 7.42 -13.06
N GLY A 357 -1.50 8.13 -11.94
CA GLY A 357 -2.47 7.96 -10.87
C GLY A 357 -3.77 8.73 -11.12
N LYS A 358 -4.76 8.49 -10.26
CA LYS A 358 -6.03 9.24 -10.27
C LYS A 358 -5.99 10.47 -9.36
N SER A 359 -6.97 11.36 -9.52
CA SER A 359 -7.22 12.48 -8.62
C SER A 359 -7.66 12.01 -7.23
N GLU A 360 -8.34 10.87 -7.13
CA GLU A 360 -8.79 10.28 -5.86
C GLU A 360 -7.75 9.35 -5.20
N PHE A 361 -6.48 9.42 -5.62
CA PHE A 361 -5.44 8.55 -5.08
C PHE A 361 -5.29 8.70 -3.56
N ASN A 362 -5.58 7.62 -2.84
CA ASN A 362 -5.43 7.55 -1.40
C ASN A 362 -4.73 6.22 -1.03
N PRO A 363 -3.48 6.26 -0.54
CA PRO A 363 -2.72 5.04 -0.28
C PRO A 363 -3.22 4.28 0.97
N LEU A 364 -4.07 4.90 1.82
CA LEU A 364 -4.70 4.22 2.95
C LEU A 364 -5.77 3.21 2.53
N GLN A 365 -6.35 3.34 1.33
CA GLN A 365 -7.41 2.44 0.85
C GLN A 365 -6.90 0.99 0.67
N GLY A 366 -5.59 0.80 0.54
CA GLY A 366 -4.96 -0.51 0.37
C GLY A 366 -4.67 -1.26 1.68
N TRP A 367 -4.93 -0.66 2.84
CA TRP A 367 -4.50 -1.18 4.13
C TRP A 367 -5.58 -1.03 5.21
N ASP A 368 -5.48 -1.85 6.26
CA ASP A 368 -6.34 -1.73 7.44
C ASP A 368 -5.90 -0.51 8.25
N ALA A 369 -6.74 0.53 8.27
CA ALA A 369 -6.48 1.76 9.01
C ALA A 369 -6.25 1.55 10.52
N SER A 370 -6.91 0.58 11.14
CA SER A 370 -6.70 0.25 12.56
C SER A 370 -5.30 -0.33 12.76
N ALA A 371 -4.87 -1.23 11.87
CA ALA A 371 -3.52 -1.78 11.91
C ALA A 371 -2.45 -0.72 11.60
N VAL A 372 -2.74 0.20 10.69
CA VAL A 372 -1.86 1.35 10.39
C VAL A 372 -1.68 2.24 11.62
N GLN A 373 -2.77 2.63 12.27
CA GLN A 373 -2.72 3.44 13.50
C GLN A 373 -1.98 2.70 14.62
N ALA A 374 -2.22 1.39 14.79
CA ALA A 374 -1.52 0.58 15.78
C ALA A 374 -0.01 0.47 15.51
N SER A 375 0.41 0.35 14.25
CA SER A 375 1.83 0.39 13.86
C SER A 375 2.47 1.74 14.21
N GLY A 376 1.76 2.85 13.97
CA GLY A 376 2.22 4.17 14.39
C GLY A 376 2.36 4.25 15.91
N ALA A 377 1.33 3.86 16.67
CA ALA A 377 1.33 3.94 18.13
C ALA A 377 2.51 3.20 18.80
N LYS A 378 3.00 2.10 18.20
CA LYS A 378 4.19 1.37 18.67
C LYS A 378 5.48 2.17 18.56
N ILE A 379 5.57 3.09 17.59
CA ILE A 379 6.70 4.01 17.48
C ILE A 379 6.42 5.15 18.44
N ALA A 380 7.01 5.02 19.63
CA ALA A 380 6.77 5.85 20.81
C ALA A 380 6.43 7.30 20.44
N MET A 381 5.14 7.65 20.61
CA MET A 381 4.54 8.97 20.41
C MET A 381 4.03 9.36 19.00
N MET A 382 3.84 8.43 18.06
CA MET A 382 2.98 8.75 16.91
C MET A 382 1.51 8.63 17.29
N GLU A 383 0.93 9.76 17.69
CA GLU A 383 -0.54 9.91 17.75
C GLU A 383 -1.14 9.66 16.36
N SER A 384 -2.35 9.10 16.31
CA SER A 384 -3.10 8.85 15.06
C SER A 384 -3.25 10.09 14.18
N ALA A 385 -2.96 11.29 14.71
CA ALA A 385 -2.91 12.56 14.01
C ALA A 385 -2.00 12.57 12.77
N ASP A 386 -0.82 11.92 12.82
CA ASP A 386 0.07 11.79 11.65
C ASP A 386 -0.20 10.47 10.91
N ILE A 387 -1.37 10.38 10.27
CA ILE A 387 -1.82 9.13 9.65
C ILE A 387 -0.92 8.64 8.51
N PHE A 388 -0.24 9.54 7.77
CA PHE A 388 0.72 9.15 6.74
C PHE A 388 2.06 8.73 7.31
N GLY A 389 2.48 9.30 8.44
CA GLY A 389 3.57 8.74 9.22
C GLY A 389 3.25 7.34 9.74
N CYS A 390 2.06 7.13 10.32
CA CYS A 390 1.59 5.80 10.71
C CYS A 390 1.63 4.82 9.52
N LEU A 391 1.14 5.24 8.35
CA LEU A 391 1.15 4.43 7.14
C LEU A 391 2.57 4.11 6.67
N PHE A 392 3.47 5.09 6.62
CA PHE A 392 4.87 4.90 6.24
C PHE A 392 5.52 3.78 7.05
N PHE A 393 5.41 3.85 8.38
CA PHE A 393 6.02 2.84 9.25
C PHE A 393 5.29 1.49 9.21
N HIS A 394 3.97 1.49 9.05
CA HIS A 394 3.20 0.27 8.81
C HIS A 394 3.72 -0.44 7.55
N LEU A 395 3.79 0.26 6.42
CA LEU A 395 4.27 -0.28 5.15
C LEU A 395 5.71 -0.77 5.25
N LYS A 396 6.62 0.05 5.80
CA LYS A 396 8.01 -0.35 6.01
C LYS A 396 8.09 -1.63 6.83
N SER A 397 7.30 -1.76 7.90
CA SER A 397 7.23 -2.99 8.69
C SER A 397 6.70 -4.17 7.88
N GLN A 398 5.66 -3.97 7.05
CA GLN A 398 5.09 -5.04 6.22
C GLN A 398 6.08 -5.52 5.15
N PHE A 399 6.78 -4.62 4.47
CA PHE A 399 7.79 -4.97 3.46
C PHE A 399 9.04 -5.59 4.08
N ARG A 400 9.47 -5.10 5.25
CA ARG A 400 10.55 -5.70 6.02
C ARG A 400 10.23 -7.14 6.41
N GLN A 401 9.03 -7.39 6.96
CA GLN A 401 8.57 -8.73 7.30
C GLN A 401 8.51 -9.64 6.07
N PHE A 402 8.02 -9.12 4.94
CA PHE A 402 7.93 -9.86 3.69
C PHE A 402 9.31 -10.29 3.19
N ALA A 403 10.27 -9.38 3.17
CA ALA A 403 11.64 -9.69 2.78
C ALA A 403 12.33 -10.67 3.73
N TYR A 404 12.03 -10.66 5.03
CA TYR A 404 12.49 -11.69 5.97
C TYR A 404 11.87 -13.06 5.65
N GLN A 405 10.55 -13.13 5.45
CA GLN A 405 9.87 -14.38 5.09
C GLN A 405 10.43 -14.97 3.80
N VAL A 406 10.61 -14.16 2.75
CA VAL A 406 11.18 -14.63 1.48
C VAL A 406 12.65 -15.07 1.63
N LYS A 407 13.42 -14.42 2.50
CA LYS A 407 14.79 -14.83 2.80
C LYS A 407 14.84 -16.23 3.42
N ASP A 408 13.93 -16.51 4.35
CA ASP A 408 13.99 -17.72 5.19
C ASP A 408 13.19 -18.90 4.59
N LEU A 409 12.17 -18.64 3.77
CA LEU A 409 11.29 -19.63 3.15
C LEU A 409 11.62 -19.90 1.67
N ASP A 410 11.10 -21.00 1.11
CA ASP A 410 11.20 -21.31 -0.32
C ASP A 410 9.98 -20.76 -1.08
N ILE A 411 10.09 -19.53 -1.59
CA ILE A 411 9.02 -18.83 -2.30
C ILE A 411 9.51 -18.42 -3.69
N ASN A 412 8.83 -18.90 -4.73
CA ASN A 412 9.12 -18.56 -6.12
C ASN A 412 8.01 -17.70 -6.71
N PHE A 413 8.40 -16.67 -7.46
CA PHE A 413 7.49 -15.72 -8.08
C PHE A 413 7.57 -15.84 -9.60
N PHE A 414 6.43 -15.94 -10.25
CA PHE A 414 6.28 -15.98 -11.70
C PHE A 414 5.41 -14.80 -12.12
N LEU A 415 5.95 -13.88 -12.91
CA LEU A 415 5.24 -12.70 -13.39
C LEU A 415 4.94 -12.81 -14.88
N THR A 416 3.68 -12.70 -15.24
CA THR A 416 3.23 -12.77 -16.63
C THR A 416 2.43 -11.55 -17.06
N GLN A 417 2.53 -11.21 -18.35
CA GLN A 417 1.75 -10.13 -18.95
C GLN A 417 0.87 -10.69 -20.06
N PHE A 418 -0.28 -11.26 -19.69
CA PHE A 418 -1.25 -11.81 -20.63
C PHE A 418 -2.68 -11.45 -20.23
N ASP A 419 -3.58 -11.45 -21.22
CA ASP A 419 -5.01 -11.50 -20.96
C ASP A 419 -5.32 -12.71 -20.06
N PRO A 420 -6.05 -12.55 -18.94
CA PRO A 420 -6.32 -13.63 -18.01
C PRO A 420 -7.01 -14.85 -18.65
N GLN A 421 -7.90 -14.64 -19.62
CA GLN A 421 -8.60 -15.74 -20.29
C GLN A 421 -7.65 -16.53 -21.22
N ILE A 422 -6.76 -15.81 -21.91
CA ILE A 422 -5.70 -16.44 -22.72
C ILE A 422 -4.72 -17.20 -21.83
N LEU A 423 -4.32 -16.60 -20.70
CA LEU A 423 -3.41 -17.23 -19.74
C LEU A 423 -3.98 -18.53 -19.18
N ALA A 424 -5.24 -18.54 -18.74
CA ALA A 424 -5.89 -19.74 -18.20
C ALA A 424 -5.87 -20.91 -19.20
N LYS A 425 -6.13 -20.62 -20.48
CA LYS A 425 -6.02 -21.60 -21.57
C LYS A 425 -4.58 -22.04 -21.82
N GLY A 426 -3.62 -21.11 -21.76
CA GLY A 426 -2.20 -21.41 -21.89
C GLY A 426 -1.67 -22.31 -20.76
N ILE A 427 -2.12 -22.08 -19.52
CA ILE A 427 -1.80 -22.93 -18.37
C ILE A 427 -2.38 -24.33 -18.57
N SER A 428 -3.65 -24.41 -18.98
CA SER A 428 -4.30 -25.69 -19.31
C SER A 428 -3.57 -26.46 -20.41
N ALA A 429 -2.92 -25.75 -21.33
CA ALA A 429 -2.13 -26.31 -22.42
C ALA A 429 -0.65 -26.57 -22.06
N GLY A 430 -0.23 -26.34 -20.81
CA GLY A 430 1.14 -26.60 -20.35
C GLY A 430 2.18 -25.56 -20.76
N VAL A 431 1.77 -24.35 -21.18
CA VAL A 431 2.70 -23.26 -21.59
C VAL A 431 3.60 -22.82 -20.44
N ILE A 432 3.13 -22.93 -19.19
CA ILE A 432 3.90 -22.65 -17.98
C ILE A 432 3.98 -23.94 -17.16
N PRO A 433 5.02 -24.78 -17.37
CA PRO A 433 5.10 -26.12 -16.79
C PRO A 433 4.95 -26.15 -15.26
N THR A 434 5.45 -25.13 -14.55
CA THR A 434 5.31 -25.02 -13.09
C THR A 434 3.85 -25.06 -12.63
N PHE A 435 2.92 -24.57 -13.45
CA PHE A 435 1.50 -24.47 -13.13
C PHE A 435 0.63 -25.38 -14.01
N GLU A 436 1.21 -26.41 -14.62
CA GLU A 436 0.47 -27.33 -15.49
C GLU A 436 -0.65 -28.06 -14.72
N GLY A 437 -1.82 -28.13 -15.35
CA GLY A 437 -2.99 -28.84 -14.82
C GLY A 437 -3.69 -28.13 -13.66
N ALA A 438 -4.55 -28.90 -12.97
CA ALA A 438 -5.36 -28.47 -11.85
C ALA A 438 -4.51 -28.40 -10.57
N CYS A 439 -3.79 -27.29 -10.38
CA CYS A 439 -2.73 -27.20 -9.37
C CYS A 439 -2.83 -26.01 -8.40
N PHE A 440 -3.71 -25.03 -8.64
CA PHE A 440 -3.77 -23.85 -7.77
C PHE A 440 -4.61 -24.09 -6.53
N ASP A 441 -4.01 -23.89 -5.36
CA ASP A 441 -4.72 -23.91 -4.09
C ASP A 441 -5.55 -22.63 -3.90
N ARG A 442 -5.09 -21.50 -4.45
CA ARG A 442 -5.85 -20.25 -4.42
C ARG A 442 -5.73 -19.52 -5.74
N VAL A 443 -6.85 -19.03 -6.26
CA VAL A 443 -6.89 -18.16 -7.44
C VAL A 443 -7.67 -16.89 -7.10
N ASP A 444 -7.01 -15.73 -7.11
CA ASP A 444 -7.63 -14.41 -6.99
C ASP A 444 -7.84 -13.80 -8.38
N THR A 445 -9.11 -13.67 -8.77
CA THR A 445 -9.53 -13.05 -10.04
C THR A 445 -10.01 -11.60 -9.89
N ARG A 446 -10.02 -11.08 -8.66
CA ARG A 446 -10.48 -9.72 -8.34
C ARG A 446 -11.85 -9.39 -8.95
N ASN A 447 -11.97 -8.27 -9.65
CA ASN A 447 -13.18 -7.75 -10.26
C ASN A 447 -13.42 -8.25 -11.69
N MET A 448 -12.68 -9.24 -12.17
CA MET A 448 -12.80 -9.76 -13.54
C MET A 448 -14.25 -10.19 -13.88
N MET A 449 -15.00 -10.64 -12.87
CA MET A 449 -16.42 -10.99 -13.04
C MET A 449 -17.30 -9.82 -13.49
N ASP A 450 -16.95 -8.58 -13.17
CA ASP A 450 -17.67 -7.38 -13.62
C ASP A 450 -17.45 -7.10 -15.11
N GLU A 451 -16.34 -7.59 -15.68
CA GLU A 451 -15.94 -7.30 -17.06
C GLU A 451 -16.38 -8.41 -18.03
N ILE A 452 -16.17 -9.69 -17.65
CA ILE A 452 -16.44 -10.83 -18.54
C ILE A 452 -17.61 -11.70 -18.08
N GLY A 453 -18.18 -11.42 -16.91
CA GLY A 453 -19.26 -12.19 -16.31
C GLY A 453 -18.78 -13.46 -15.57
N ILE A 454 -19.54 -13.83 -14.54
CA ILE A 454 -19.15 -14.90 -13.62
C ILE A 454 -18.97 -16.27 -14.28
N ARG A 455 -19.82 -16.61 -15.26
CA ARG A 455 -19.77 -17.89 -15.97
C ARG A 455 -18.42 -18.11 -16.65
N ARG A 456 -17.87 -17.07 -17.28
CA ARG A 456 -16.58 -17.16 -17.98
C ARG A 456 -15.42 -17.26 -16.98
N CYS A 457 -15.46 -16.49 -15.89
CA CYS A 457 -14.48 -16.62 -14.82
C CYS A 457 -14.40 -18.05 -14.27
N LEU A 458 -15.56 -18.67 -13.99
CA LEU A 458 -15.65 -20.04 -13.47
C LEU A 458 -15.19 -21.07 -14.51
N ALA A 459 -15.54 -20.88 -15.79
CA ALA A 459 -15.11 -21.76 -16.87
C ALA A 459 -13.59 -21.73 -17.09
N ASP A 460 -12.97 -20.54 -17.04
CA ASP A 460 -11.55 -20.38 -17.33
C ASP A 460 -10.68 -20.83 -16.15
N TRP A 461 -11.05 -20.47 -14.91
CA TRP A 461 -10.17 -20.67 -13.74
C TRP A 461 -10.60 -21.79 -12.80
N GLY A 462 -11.87 -22.19 -12.82
CA GLY A 462 -12.36 -23.32 -12.03
C GLY A 462 -11.61 -24.62 -12.27
N PRO A 463 -11.40 -25.04 -13.53
CA PRO A 463 -10.66 -26.26 -13.86
C PRO A 463 -9.20 -26.28 -13.38
N LEU A 464 -8.61 -25.12 -13.09
CA LEU A 464 -7.21 -24.99 -12.66
C LEU A 464 -7.03 -25.11 -11.14
N LEU A 465 -8.12 -25.20 -10.35
CA LEU A 465 -8.05 -25.38 -8.91
C LEU A 465 -7.51 -26.78 -8.54
N ASN A 466 -6.66 -26.85 -7.52
CA ASN A 466 -6.10 -28.09 -7.01
C ASN A 466 -7.21 -29.01 -6.49
N ARG A 467 -7.43 -30.15 -7.15
CA ARG A 467 -8.44 -31.14 -6.72
C ARG A 467 -8.01 -31.97 -5.52
N GLY A 468 -6.70 -32.02 -5.24
CA GLY A 468 -6.15 -32.69 -4.05
C GLY A 468 -6.23 -31.84 -2.78
N ASN A 469 -6.62 -30.57 -2.88
CA ASN A 469 -6.80 -29.68 -1.73
C ASN A 469 -8.28 -29.33 -1.56
N ASP A 470 -8.87 -29.85 -0.49
CA ASP A 470 -10.25 -29.58 -0.06
C ASP A 470 -10.58 -28.09 0.13
N PHE A 471 -9.55 -27.30 0.42
CA PHE A 471 -9.66 -25.87 0.66
C PHE A 471 -9.28 -25.04 -0.55
N ALA A 472 -9.03 -25.66 -1.70
CA ALA A 472 -8.81 -24.94 -2.95
C ALA A 472 -9.98 -24.00 -3.24
N SER A 473 -9.67 -22.75 -3.64
CA SER A 473 -10.71 -21.75 -3.86
C SER A 473 -10.40 -20.72 -4.93
N LEU A 474 -11.46 -20.32 -5.63
CA LEU A 474 -11.50 -19.18 -6.52
C LEU A 474 -12.15 -17.98 -5.81
N LEU A 475 -11.42 -16.87 -5.75
CA LEU A 475 -11.81 -15.63 -5.11
C LEU A 475 -12.14 -14.59 -6.18
N MET A 476 -13.24 -13.89 -5.98
CA MET A 476 -13.67 -12.78 -6.85
C MET A 476 -14.47 -11.75 -6.06
N HIS A 477 -14.61 -10.54 -6.61
CA HIS A 477 -15.51 -9.54 -6.08
C HIS A 477 -16.22 -8.75 -7.18
N SER A 478 -17.43 -8.29 -6.90
CA SER A 478 -18.18 -7.41 -7.80
C SER A 478 -18.41 -6.05 -7.16
N ARG A 479 -18.26 -5.01 -7.97
CA ARG A 479 -18.59 -3.61 -7.66
C ARG A 479 -19.66 -3.08 -8.60
N ALA A 480 -19.71 -3.60 -9.82
CA ALA A 480 -20.65 -3.16 -10.83
C ALA A 480 -22.04 -3.84 -10.75
N TRP A 481 -22.25 -4.81 -9.84
CA TRP A 481 -23.52 -5.57 -9.77
C TRP A 481 -24.79 -4.73 -9.67
N HIS A 482 -24.67 -3.50 -9.17
CA HIS A 482 -25.79 -2.59 -8.94
C HIS A 482 -26.00 -1.57 -10.07
N TYR A 483 -25.10 -1.48 -11.07
CA TYR A 483 -25.14 -0.45 -12.10
C TYR A 483 -26.40 -0.54 -12.98
N ASP A 484 -26.76 -1.75 -13.39
CA ASP A 484 -27.96 -1.99 -14.22
C ASP A 484 -29.23 -2.20 -13.38
N ARG A 485 -29.17 -1.88 -12.08
CA ARG A 485 -30.25 -2.16 -11.12
C ARG A 485 -30.72 -0.88 -10.43
N PRO A 486 -31.74 -0.20 -10.98
CA PRO A 486 -32.35 0.96 -10.33
C PRO A 486 -32.76 0.64 -8.88
N HIS A 487 -32.42 1.52 -7.93
CA HIS A 487 -32.75 1.39 -6.50
C HIS A 487 -32.05 0.28 -5.71
N ALA A 488 -31.06 -0.43 -6.29
CA ALA A 488 -30.29 -1.47 -5.59
C ALA A 488 -29.43 -0.93 -4.43
N LEU A 489 -29.09 0.36 -4.44
CA LEU A 489 -28.34 1.01 -3.37
C LEU A 489 -29.22 1.91 -2.52
N ALA A 490 -28.92 1.96 -1.21
CA ALA A 490 -29.61 2.83 -0.26
C ALA A 490 -29.54 4.32 -0.64
N ARG A 491 -28.45 4.77 -1.28
CA ARG A 491 -28.31 6.14 -1.80
C ARG A 491 -29.33 6.48 -2.90
N CYS A 492 -29.83 5.47 -3.60
CA CYS A 492 -30.81 5.57 -4.69
C CYS A 492 -32.20 5.07 -4.26
N ASN A 493 -32.36 4.72 -2.98
CA ASN A 493 -33.57 4.11 -2.44
C ASN A 493 -33.94 4.80 -1.11
N PRO A 494 -34.88 5.76 -1.13
CA PRO A 494 -35.29 6.49 0.06
C PRO A 494 -35.81 5.55 1.17
N HIS A 495 -36.34 4.37 0.82
CA HIS A 495 -36.80 3.37 1.79
C HIS A 495 -35.63 2.68 2.52
N ALA A 496 -34.54 2.36 1.82
CA ALA A 496 -33.35 1.77 2.45
C ALA A 496 -32.56 2.79 3.29
N ALA A 497 -32.51 4.06 2.87
CA ALA A 497 -32.03 5.15 3.70
C ALA A 497 -32.89 5.30 4.97
N LEU A 498 -34.23 5.26 4.84
CA LEU A 498 -35.17 5.28 5.96
C LEU A 498 -34.92 4.12 6.93
N VAL A 499 -34.67 2.91 6.44
CA VAL A 499 -34.39 1.72 7.27
C VAL A 499 -33.08 1.87 8.06
N ILE A 500 -32.02 2.41 7.45
CA ILE A 500 -30.74 2.68 8.14
C ILE A 500 -30.91 3.78 9.21
N PHE A 501 -31.62 4.87 8.88
CA PHE A 501 -31.97 5.91 9.86
C PHE A 501 -32.85 5.33 10.98
N THR A 502 -33.78 4.44 10.65
CA THR A 502 -34.66 3.81 11.63
C THR A 502 -33.91 2.85 12.55
N HIS A 503 -32.89 2.14 12.05
CA HIS A 503 -32.02 1.30 12.88
C HIS A 503 -31.23 2.13 13.92
N LYS A 504 -30.79 3.34 13.54
CA LYS A 504 -30.21 4.31 14.49
C LYS A 504 -31.25 4.85 15.49
N CYS A 505 -32.50 5.06 15.04
CA CYS A 505 -33.61 5.50 15.90
C CYS A 505 -34.18 4.41 16.82
N LEU A 506 -33.95 3.11 16.55
CA LEU A 506 -34.34 2.00 17.44
C LEU A 506 -33.61 2.03 18.80
N LYS A 507 -32.57 2.86 18.95
CA LYS A 507 -31.92 3.19 20.22
C LYS A 507 -32.70 4.24 21.05
N ILE A 508 -33.80 4.79 20.53
CA ILE A 508 -34.69 5.74 21.21
C ILE A 508 -35.95 4.99 21.69
N PRO A 509 -36.17 4.84 23.02
CA PRO A 509 -37.20 3.94 23.58
C PRO A 509 -38.64 4.22 23.13
N SER A 510 -38.99 5.49 22.86
CA SER A 510 -40.37 5.93 22.57
C SER A 510 -40.87 5.58 21.16
N LEU A 511 -39.98 5.29 20.21
CA LEU A 511 -40.33 4.98 18.81
C LEU A 511 -40.54 3.48 18.54
N LYS A 512 -40.14 2.62 19.49
CA LYS A 512 -40.07 1.15 19.35
C LYS A 512 -41.44 0.47 19.15
N THR A 513 -42.51 1.05 19.68
CA THR A 513 -43.82 0.39 19.78
C THR A 513 -44.73 0.60 18.56
N LYS A 514 -44.66 1.78 17.91
CA LYS A 514 -45.50 2.12 16.74
C LYS A 514 -44.98 1.55 15.43
N LEU A 515 -43.68 1.32 15.32
CA LEU A 515 -43.02 0.95 14.06
C LEU A 515 -42.90 -0.57 13.84
N LYS A 516 -43.16 -1.38 14.88
CA LYS A 516 -42.96 -2.84 14.86
C LYS A 516 -43.83 -3.57 13.82
N ASN A 517 -44.99 -3.00 13.48
CA ASN A 517 -45.93 -3.59 12.51
C ASN A 517 -45.60 -3.26 11.05
N VAL A 518 -44.68 -2.32 10.79
CA VAL A 518 -44.25 -1.90 9.43
C VAL A 518 -43.01 -2.68 8.95
N PHE A 519 -42.30 -3.38 9.84
CA PHE A 519 -40.98 -3.97 9.58
C PHE A 519 -40.95 -5.50 9.37
N THR A 520 -42.03 -6.13 8.92
CA THR A 520 -42.01 -7.56 8.54
C THR A 520 -41.26 -7.86 7.22
N GLN A 521 -40.58 -6.88 6.61
CA GLN A 521 -39.64 -7.12 5.51
C GLN A 521 -38.29 -6.48 5.81
N GLY A 522 -37.36 -7.29 6.32
CA GLY A 522 -35.97 -6.92 6.52
C GLY A 522 -35.23 -6.65 5.20
N LEU A 523 -34.09 -5.97 5.30
CA LEU A 523 -33.10 -5.79 4.23
C LEU A 523 -32.74 -7.16 3.62
N ARG A 524 -33.44 -7.56 2.55
CA ARG A 524 -33.07 -8.74 1.78
C ARG A 524 -31.78 -8.41 1.04
N SER A 525 -30.72 -9.09 1.41
CA SER A 525 -29.61 -9.31 0.50
C SER A 525 -29.31 -10.80 0.43
N PRO A 526 -30.08 -11.49 -0.42
CA PRO A 526 -29.54 -12.54 -1.27
C PRO A 526 -29.87 -12.36 -2.77
N ALA A 527 -30.56 -11.28 -3.18
CA ALA A 527 -31.06 -11.14 -4.56
C ALA A 527 -29.97 -11.19 -5.65
N PHE A 528 -28.76 -10.69 -5.39
CA PHE A 528 -27.66 -10.78 -6.36
C PHE A 528 -27.32 -12.22 -6.75
N LEU A 529 -27.19 -13.12 -5.75
CA LEU A 529 -26.79 -14.52 -5.97
C LEU A 529 -27.92 -15.40 -6.53
N ALA A 530 -29.16 -15.12 -6.10
CA ALA A 530 -30.33 -15.85 -6.60
C ALA A 530 -30.67 -15.49 -8.05
N GLU A 531 -30.41 -14.24 -8.48
CA GLU A 531 -30.77 -13.75 -9.82
C GLU A 531 -29.67 -13.93 -10.87
N GLU A 532 -28.39 -13.94 -10.47
CA GLU A 532 -27.27 -14.28 -11.38
C GLU A 532 -27.18 -15.78 -11.69
N ASN A 533 -28.12 -16.59 -11.17
CA ASN A 533 -28.11 -18.05 -11.32
C ASN A 533 -26.77 -18.67 -10.86
N THR A 534 -26.14 -18.07 -9.85
CA THR A 534 -24.74 -18.33 -9.46
C THR A 534 -24.52 -19.78 -9.04
N GLY A 535 -25.50 -20.38 -8.36
CA GLY A 535 -25.48 -21.80 -7.96
C GLY A 535 -25.46 -22.74 -9.17
N PRO A 536 -26.48 -22.71 -10.05
CA PRO A 536 -26.49 -23.50 -11.28
C PRO A 536 -25.29 -23.26 -12.20
N VAL A 537 -24.80 -22.01 -12.28
CA VAL A 537 -23.61 -21.68 -13.08
C VAL A 537 -22.35 -22.33 -12.50
N ALA A 538 -22.15 -22.28 -11.18
CA ALA A 538 -21.01 -22.90 -10.53
C ALA A 538 -21.06 -24.44 -10.64
N ALA A 539 -22.25 -25.03 -10.44
CA ALA A 539 -22.46 -26.47 -10.54
C ALA A 539 -22.13 -27.03 -11.94
N ALA A 540 -22.27 -26.22 -13.00
CA ALA A 540 -21.88 -26.60 -14.36
C ALA A 540 -20.36 -26.79 -14.53
N PHE A 541 -19.56 -26.38 -13.56
CA PHE A 541 -18.10 -26.51 -13.53
C PHE A 541 -17.61 -27.28 -12.29
N ASP A 542 -18.48 -28.09 -11.67
CA ASP A 542 -18.24 -28.83 -10.42
C ASP A 542 -17.92 -27.94 -9.20
N LEU A 543 -18.25 -26.65 -9.27
CA LEU A 543 -18.01 -25.68 -8.20
C LEU A 543 -19.29 -25.37 -7.42
N GLN A 544 -19.11 -24.95 -6.18
CA GLN A 544 -20.15 -24.38 -5.34
C GLN A 544 -19.67 -23.11 -4.65
N LEU A 545 -20.59 -22.16 -4.47
CA LEU A 545 -20.34 -21.01 -3.61
C LEU A 545 -20.20 -21.50 -2.16
N ARG A 546 -19.15 -21.07 -1.46
CA ARG A 546 -18.95 -21.42 -0.06
C ARG A 546 -20.01 -20.76 0.82
N SER A 547 -20.63 -21.55 1.70
CA SER A 547 -21.65 -21.07 2.64
C SER A 547 -21.07 -20.13 3.71
N GLY A 548 -19.85 -20.43 4.19
CA GLY A 548 -19.04 -19.57 5.04
C GLY A 548 -17.80 -19.12 4.29
N HIS A 549 -17.54 -17.82 4.31
CA HIS A 549 -16.31 -17.29 3.75
C HIS A 549 -15.15 -17.52 4.71
N ARG A 550 -13.96 -17.76 4.17
CA ARG A 550 -12.75 -18.02 4.97
C ARG A 550 -11.59 -17.09 4.64
N ILE A 551 -11.72 -16.29 3.58
CA ILE A 551 -10.64 -15.42 3.08
C ILE A 551 -11.10 -13.97 3.07
N HIS A 552 -12.19 -13.68 2.37
CA HIS A 552 -12.80 -12.35 2.31
C HIS A 552 -14.06 -12.30 3.17
N PRO A 553 -14.27 -11.26 3.99
CA PRO A 553 -15.58 -11.07 4.57
C PRO A 553 -16.58 -10.85 3.43
N LYS A 554 -17.82 -11.32 3.59
CA LYS A 554 -18.88 -11.14 2.57
C LYS A 554 -19.04 -9.67 2.18
N ARG A 555 -18.84 -8.76 3.15
CA ARG A 555 -18.89 -7.29 3.04
C ARG A 555 -18.01 -6.64 4.11
N PHE A 556 -17.64 -5.38 3.91
CA PHE A 556 -16.91 -4.62 4.93
C PHE A 556 -17.69 -4.49 6.25
N GLY A 557 -16.96 -4.62 7.36
CA GLY A 557 -17.51 -4.53 8.72
C GLY A 557 -18.31 -5.75 9.17
N VAL A 558 -18.27 -6.86 8.42
CA VAL A 558 -18.91 -8.13 8.77
C VAL A 558 -17.82 -9.17 9.05
N PRO A 559 -17.91 -9.97 10.14
CA PRO A 559 -16.99 -11.07 10.39
C PRO A 559 -16.94 -12.10 9.25
N LEU A 560 -15.84 -12.84 9.12
CA LEU A 560 -15.65 -13.86 8.08
C LEU A 560 -16.70 -14.98 8.14
N ASP A 561 -16.97 -15.45 9.35
CA ASP A 561 -17.89 -16.55 9.70
C ASP A 561 -19.36 -16.12 9.79
N ALA A 562 -19.65 -14.85 9.53
CA ALA A 562 -20.98 -14.30 9.65
C ALA A 562 -21.99 -14.97 8.69
N HIS A 563 -23.22 -15.14 9.17
CA HIS A 563 -24.35 -15.55 8.35
C HIS A 563 -24.65 -14.51 7.25
N ASP A 564 -25.23 -14.94 6.12
CA ASP A 564 -25.48 -14.12 4.92
C ASP A 564 -26.23 -12.80 5.18
N HIS A 565 -26.99 -12.75 6.27
CA HIS A 565 -27.86 -11.63 6.61
C HIS A 565 -27.34 -10.76 7.77
N GLN A 566 -26.14 -11.04 8.28
CA GLN A 566 -25.55 -10.23 9.35
C GLN A 566 -25.22 -8.84 8.81
N LEU A 567 -25.74 -7.82 9.50
CA LEU A 567 -25.41 -6.42 9.22
C LEU A 567 -24.05 -6.09 9.85
N PRO A 568 -23.27 -5.16 9.25
CA PRO A 568 -22.06 -4.67 9.88
C PRO A 568 -22.36 -4.07 11.26
N ASP A 569 -21.70 -4.57 12.30
CA ASP A 569 -21.70 -3.96 13.63
C ASP A 569 -20.38 -3.21 13.79
N ILE A 570 -20.40 -1.93 13.43
CA ILE A 570 -19.20 -1.08 13.37
C ILE A 570 -19.33 0.07 14.36
N SER A 571 -18.30 0.26 15.17
CA SER A 571 -18.18 1.40 16.06
C SER A 571 -18.05 2.70 15.27
N LYS A 572 -18.22 3.84 15.97
CA LYS A 572 -18.02 5.17 15.35
C LYS A 572 -16.58 5.35 14.83
N SER A 573 -15.58 4.77 15.52
CA SER A 573 -14.19 4.83 15.07
C SER A 573 -13.98 3.99 13.82
N GLU A 574 -14.44 2.74 13.82
CA GLU A 574 -14.31 1.85 12.66
C GLU A 574 -15.06 2.40 11.44
N PHE A 575 -16.23 3.02 11.64
CA PHE A 575 -16.93 3.72 10.56
C PHE A 575 -16.10 4.88 10.02
N TYR A 576 -15.45 5.66 10.88
CA TYR A 576 -14.56 6.74 10.44
C TYR A 576 -13.40 6.18 9.60
N ASP A 577 -12.73 5.14 10.09
CA ASP A 577 -11.58 4.53 9.45
C ASP A 577 -11.97 3.91 8.09
N LEU A 578 -13.05 3.13 8.04
CA LEU A 578 -13.51 2.49 6.81
C LEU A 578 -14.13 3.48 5.82
N ALA A 579 -15.10 4.28 6.24
CA ALA A 579 -15.93 5.07 5.33
C ALA A 579 -15.33 6.44 4.99
N SER A 580 -14.58 7.04 5.93
CA SER A 580 -14.05 8.40 5.77
C SER A 580 -12.58 8.38 5.39
N LEU A 581 -11.76 7.62 6.10
CA LEU A 581 -10.31 7.61 5.92
C LEU A 581 -9.86 6.73 4.75
N CYS A 582 -10.39 5.52 4.63
CA CYS A 582 -10.09 4.56 3.57
C CYS A 582 -11.12 4.55 2.42
N GLU A 583 -12.22 5.31 2.53
CA GLU A 583 -13.31 5.37 1.54
C GLU A 583 -13.69 3.99 0.94
N VAL A 584 -13.81 2.95 1.78
CA VAL A 584 -14.11 1.60 1.30
C VAL A 584 -15.45 1.54 0.59
N ASP A 585 -15.52 0.72 -0.45
CA ASP A 585 -16.74 0.53 -1.21
C ASP A 585 -17.68 -0.47 -0.51
N PHE A 586 -18.57 0.01 0.36
CA PHE A 586 -19.57 -0.84 1.04
C PHE A 586 -20.53 -1.56 0.07
N SER A 587 -20.56 -1.16 -1.21
CA SER A 587 -21.33 -1.88 -2.23
C SER A 587 -20.61 -3.12 -2.75
N ALA A 588 -19.30 -3.24 -2.56
CA ALA A 588 -18.53 -4.40 -2.98
C ALA A 588 -19.08 -5.70 -2.38
N ARG A 589 -19.11 -6.75 -3.19
CA ARG A 589 -19.50 -8.11 -2.79
C ARG A 589 -18.36 -9.04 -3.11
N PHE A 590 -17.87 -9.74 -2.11
CA PHE A 590 -16.86 -10.79 -2.29
C PHE A 590 -17.58 -12.12 -2.47
N LEU A 591 -17.00 -13.02 -3.26
CA LEU A 591 -17.47 -14.38 -3.49
C LEU A 591 -16.32 -15.36 -3.40
N GLU A 592 -16.57 -16.51 -2.79
CA GLU A 592 -15.61 -17.60 -2.68
C GLU A 592 -16.22 -18.88 -3.23
N PHE A 593 -15.61 -19.47 -4.25
CA PHE A 593 -16.02 -20.76 -4.81
C PHE A 593 -15.03 -21.83 -4.43
N GLY A 594 -15.53 -23.04 -4.14
CA GLY A 594 -14.73 -24.24 -3.96
C GLY A 594 -15.41 -25.43 -4.64
N TRP A 595 -14.76 -26.59 -4.61
CA TRP A 595 -15.32 -27.81 -5.20
C TRP A 595 -16.61 -28.25 -4.53
N THR A 596 -17.52 -28.78 -5.35
CA THR A 596 -18.71 -29.46 -4.87
C THR A 596 -18.28 -30.80 -4.30
N ARG A 597 -18.46 -30.99 -2.99
CA ARG A 597 -18.29 -32.32 -2.40
C ARG A 597 -19.46 -33.18 -2.87
N GLU A 598 -19.19 -34.30 -3.52
CA GLU A 598 -20.18 -35.37 -3.54
C GLU A 598 -20.52 -35.65 -2.08
N LYS A 599 -21.80 -35.54 -1.72
CA LYS A 599 -22.23 -36.01 -0.41
C LYS A 599 -21.92 -37.50 -0.42
N ASP A 600 -20.91 -37.92 0.33
CA ASP A 600 -20.79 -39.31 0.74
C ASP A 600 -22.15 -39.67 1.36
N ASN A 601 -22.93 -40.47 0.62
CA ASN A 601 -24.13 -41.09 1.14
C ASN A 601 -23.67 -42.04 2.26
N ILE A 602 -23.75 -41.58 3.50
CA ILE A 602 -23.78 -42.44 4.69
C ILE A 602 -25.23 -42.57 5.13
#